data_AF-A0A1Z9QPY6-F1
#
_entry.id   AF-A0A1Z9QPY6-F1
#
_cell.length_a   1.000
_cell.length_b   1.000
_cell.length_c   1.000
_cell.angle_alpha   90.00
_cell.angle_beta   90.00
_cell.angle_gamma   90.00
#
_symmetry.space_group_name_H-M   'P 1'
#
loop_
_entity.id
_entity.type
_entity.pdbx_description
1 polymer ?
#
loop_
_entity_poly.entity_id
_entity_poly.type
_entity_poly.pdbx_seq_one_letter_code
_entity_poly.pdbx_strand_id
1 'polypeptide(L)' 'MKKLLKFATFIYGLKMLFDLLSENTSIKNQIDRLKEEITKLETDDLENKLKDFFKKYDPKFKDDN' A
#
# COMPACT_ATOMS: atom_id res chain seq x y z
N MET A 1 -39.92 20.08 -17.96
CA MET A 1 -39.81 18.98 -16.95
C MET A 1 -38.92 17.82 -17.40
N LYS A 2 -39.18 17.14 -18.54
CA LYS A 2 -38.38 15.98 -18.99
C LYS A 2 -36.86 16.24 -19.13
N LYS A 3 -36.45 17.44 -19.57
CA LYS A 3 -35.03 17.81 -19.72
C LYS A 3 -34.30 17.94 -18.36
N LEU A 4 -34.95 18.55 -17.37
CA LEU A 4 -34.40 18.71 -16.02
C LEU A 4 -34.26 17.36 -15.31
N LEU A 5 -35.25 16.47 -15.46
CA LEU A 5 -35.18 15.12 -14.91
C LEU A 5 -34.01 14.33 -15.52
N LYS A 6 -33.87 14.36 -16.86
CA LYS A 6 -32.73 13.72 -17.54
C LYS A 6 -31.38 14.27 -17.07
N PHE A 7 -31.30 15.58 -16.85
CA PHE A 7 -30.09 16.23 -16.33
C PHE A 7 -29.76 15.78 -14.90
N ALA A 8 -30.76 15.73 -14.01
CA ALA A 8 -30.59 15.25 -12.64
C ALA A 8 -30.13 13.78 -12.61
N THR A 9 -30.73 12.91 -13.42
CA THR A 9 -30.32 11.50 -13.52
C THR A 9 -28.89 11.36 -14.05
N PHE A 10 -28.49 12.20 -15.03
CA PHE A 10 -27.13 12.20 -15.56
C PHE A 10 -26.09 12.60 -14.52
N ILE A 11 -26.35 13.68 -13.78
CA ILE A 11 -25.47 14.14 -12.68
C ILE A 11 -25.35 13.06 -11.60
N TYR A 12 -26.45 12.40 -11.24
CA TYR A 12 -26.43 11.31 -10.27
C TYR A 12 -25.60 10.12 -10.75
N GLY A 13 -25.71 9.75 -12.03
CA GLY A 13 -24.87 8.70 -12.64
C GLY A 13 -23.38 9.06 -12.63
N LEU A 14 -23.02 10.30 -12.94
CA LEU A 14 -21.63 10.76 -12.87
C LEU A 14 -21.07 10.70 -11.45
N LYS A 15 -21.88 11.07 -10.44
CA LYS A 15 -21.46 10.99 -9.04
C LYS A 15 -21.14 9.55 -8.63
N MET A 16 -22.00 8.59 -8.98
CA MET A 16 -21.78 7.17 -8.70
C MET A 16 -20.50 6.64 -9.35
N LEU A 17 -20.22 7.04 -10.60
CA LEU A 17 -18.96 6.69 -11.27
C LEU A 17 -17.75 7.30 -10.56
N PHE A 18 -17.84 8.55 -10.10
CA PHE A 18 -16.76 9.23 -9.39
C PHE A 18 -16.47 8.58 -8.03
N ASP A 19 -17.52 8.21 -7.29
CA ASP A 19 -17.40 7.54 -5.99
C ASP A 19 -16.68 6.18 -6.16
N LEU A 20 -17.08 5.37 -7.15
CA LEU A 20 -16.42 4.09 -7.47
C LEU A 20 -14.95 4.23 -7.88
N LEU A 21 -14.61 5.25 -8.67
CA LEU A 21 -13.22 5.51 -9.07
C LEU A 21 -12.38 5.98 -7.88
N SER A 22 -12.96 6.79 -6.99
CA SER A 22 -12.28 7.29 -5.80
C SER A 22 -11.99 6.16 -4.80
N GLU A 23 -12.94 5.23 -4.62
CA GLU A 23 -12.79 4.05 -3.76
C GLU A 23 -11.71 3.11 -4.30
N ASN A 24 -11.71 2.84 -5.61
CA ASN A 24 -10.65 2.06 -6.28
C ASN A 24 -9.26 2.70 -6.14
N THR A 25 -9.18 4.03 -6.19
CA THR A 25 -7.91 4.76 -6.01
C THR A 25 -7.42 4.65 -4.55
N SER A 26 -8.33 4.79 -3.58
CA SER A 26 -8.03 4.62 -2.16
C SER A 26 -7.56 3.20 -1.83
N ILE A 27 -8.25 2.18 -2.34
CA ILE A 27 -7.90 0.78 -2.16
C ILE A 27 -6.52 0.50 -2.77
N LYS A 28 -6.23 1.01 -3.96
CA LYS A 28 -4.92 0.87 -4.60
C LYS A 28 -3.80 1.45 -3.73
N ASN A 29 -4.00 2.66 -3.19
CA ASN A 29 -3.02 3.30 -2.31
C ASN A 29 -2.78 2.51 -1.02
N GLN A 30 -3.83 1.88 -0.45
CA GLN A 30 -3.69 1.02 0.73
C GLN A 30 -2.90 -0.25 0.42
N ILE A 31 -3.16 -0.89 -0.74
CA ILE A 31 -2.41 -2.06 -1.20
C ILE A 31 -0.93 -1.73 -1.41
N ASP A 32 -0.62 -0.58 -2.01
CA ASP A 32 0.76 -0.17 -2.26
C ASP A 32 1.52 0.09 -0.95
N ARG A 33 0.88 0.70 0.06
CA ARG A 33 1.46 0.84 1.41
C ARG A 33 1.71 -0.49 2.10
N LEU A 34 0.74 -1.41 2.04
CA LEU A 34 0.90 -2.75 2.62
C LEU A 34 2.07 -3.52 1.99
N LYS A 35 2.27 -3.39 0.68
CA LYS A 35 3.44 -3.98 0.00
C LYS A 35 4.75 -3.40 0.50
N GLU A 36 4.82 -2.08 0.70
CA GLU A 36 5.99 -1.41 1.26
C GLU A 36 6.30 -1.87 2.69
N GLU A 37 5.26 -1.98 3.52
CA GLU A 37 5.40 -2.47 4.90
C GLU A 37 5.86 -3.93 4.96
N ILE A 38 5.30 -4.80 4.10
CA ILE A 38 5.76 -6.20 3.97
C ILE A 38 7.22 -6.25 3.53
N THR A 39 7.60 -5.48 2.51
CA THR A 39 8.98 -5.46 2.00
C THR A 39 9.97 -5.01 3.08
N LYS A 40 9.62 -4.00 3.89
CA LYS A 40 10.44 -3.57 5.02
C LYS A 40 10.58 -4.67 6.06
N LEU A 41 9.47 -5.28 6.48
CA LEU A 41 9.49 -6.38 7.44
C LEU A 41 10.33 -7.57 6.97
N GLU A 42 10.23 -7.94 5.69
CA GLU A 42 11.05 -8.99 5.08
C GLU A 42 12.54 -8.60 5.06
N THR A 43 12.85 -7.34 4.78
CA THR A 43 14.24 -6.84 4.78
C THR A 43 14.84 -6.83 6.19
N ASP A 44 14.08 -6.38 7.19
CA ASP A 44 14.50 -6.35 8.59
C ASP A 44 14.73 -7.77 9.14
N ASP A 45 13.85 -8.72 8.82
CA ASP A 45 14.04 -10.13 9.18
C ASP A 45 15.28 -10.73 8.49
N LEU A 46 15.50 -10.39 7.22
CA LEU A 46 16.68 -10.84 6.47
C LEU A 46 17.98 -10.26 7.07
N GLU A 47 17.98 -8.98 7.46
CA GLU A 47 19.10 -8.32 8.11
C GLU A 47 19.43 -8.99 9.44
N ASN A 48 18.42 -9.25 10.27
CA ASN A 48 18.59 -9.95 11.54
C ASN A 48 19.17 -11.36 11.35
N LYS A 49 18.66 -12.12 10.37
CA LYS A 49 19.21 -13.43 10.02
C LYS A 49 20.65 -13.37 9.54
N LEU A 50 21.01 -12.35 8.76
CA LEU A 50 22.39 -12.13 8.31
C LEU A 50 23.30 -11.80 9.49
N LYS A 51 22.87 -10.90 10.40
CA LYS A 51 23.62 -10.58 11.62
C LYS A 51 23.84 -11.80 12.49
N ASP A 52 22.82 -12.63 12.69
CA ASP A 52 22.93 -13.87 13.46
C ASP A 52 23.85 -14.90 12.78
N PHE A 53 23.79 -14.99 11.45
CA PHE A 53 24.74 -15.81 10.68
C PHE A 53 26.18 -15.33 10.90
N PHE A 54 26.46 -14.04 10.74
CA PHE A 54 27.81 -13.50 10.94
C PHE A 54 28.29 -13.67 12.39
N LYS A 55 27.46 -13.39 13.40
CA LYS A 55 27.81 -13.61 14.82
C LYS A 55 28.16 -15.07 15.12
N LYS A 56 27.50 -16.02 14.45
CA LYS A 56 27.76 -17.46 14.64
C LYS A 56 29.14 -17.88 14.14
N TYR A 57 29.64 -17.27 13.07
CA TYR A 57 30.91 -17.66 12.43
C TYR A 57 32.07 -16.71 12.74
N ASP A 58 31.78 -15.44 13.07
CA ASP A 58 32.72 -14.45 13.56
C ASP A 58 32.16 -13.78 14.83
N PRO A 59 32.48 -14.31 16.03
CA PRO A 59 32.01 -13.77 17.30
C PRO A 59 32.52 -12.36 17.60
N LYS A 60 33.53 -11.87 16.86
CA LYS A 60 34.07 -10.50 16.99
C LYS A 60 33.42 -9.52 16.01
N PHE A 61 32.46 -9.98 15.21
CA PHE A 61 31.69 -9.12 14.31
C PHE A 61 30.99 -8.04 15.13
N LYS A 62 31.48 -6.81 15.00
CA LYS A 62 30.86 -5.62 15.59
C LYS A 62 29.89 -5.07 14.58
N ASP A 63 28.66 -4.89 15.05
CA ASP A 63 27.61 -4.21 14.30
C ASP A 63 27.98 -2.72 14.27
N ASP A 64 28.68 -2.27 13.23
CA ASP A 64 28.96 -0.85 13.00
C ASP A 64 27.69 -0.22 12.42
N ASN A 65 26.82 0.27 13.32
CA ASN A 65 25.74 1.20 13.00
C ASN A 65 26.28 2.64 12.93
#